data_AF-A0A9D4QE87-F1
#
_entry.id   AF-A0A9D4QE87-F1
#
_cell.length_a   1.000
_cell.length_b   1.000
_cell.length_c   1.000
_cell.angle_alpha   90.00
_cell.angle_beta   90.00
_cell.angle_gamma   90.00
#
_symmetry.space_group_name_H-M   'P 1'
#
loop_
_entity.id
_entity.type
_entity.pdbx_description
1 polymer ?
#
loop_
_entity_poly.entity_id
_entity_poly.type
_entity_poly.pdbx_seq_one_letter_code
_entity_poly.pdbx_strand_id
1 'polypeptide(L)'
;MIRVIQTKINEGREAEHNLTAIRSAILRELTNAKGVGVFRRIQIKRRLQELDSRINELHGKNQEAELKLRTFIGGVESGKIRDRRQARSILDNIYHFCGTVVAKLVVLCRGLAGAVINVYRRVILGLADAIHGILG
;
A
#
# COMPACT_ATOMS: atom_id res chain seq x y z
N MET A 1 -20.10 -13.78 4.55
CA MET A 1 -19.66 -12.43 5.01
C MET A 1 -18.25 -12.45 5.60
N ILE A 2 -17.97 -13.26 6.63
CA ILE A 2 -16.62 -13.38 7.24
C ILE A 2 -15.53 -13.64 6.19
N ARG A 3 -15.73 -14.62 5.30
CA ARG A 3 -14.79 -14.93 4.21
C ARG A 3 -14.52 -13.74 3.27
N VAL A 4 -15.54 -12.91 3.03
CA VAL A 4 -15.41 -11.70 2.18
C VAL A 4 -14.56 -10.64 2.88
N ILE A 5 -14.77 -10.44 4.19
CA ILE A 5 -13.96 -9.53 5.01
C ILE A 5 -12.50 -10.01 5.03
N GLN A 6 -12.26 -11.30 5.26
CA GLN A 6 -10.91 -11.89 5.23
C GLN A 6 -10.23 -11.68 3.88
N THR A 7 -10.98 -11.83 2.78
CA THR A 7 -10.45 -11.57 1.43
C THR A 7 -10.00 -10.12 1.28
N LYS A 8 -10.83 -9.15 1.71
CA LYS A 8 -10.46 -7.72 1.65
C LYS A 8 -9.26 -7.36 2.52
N ILE A 9 -9.12 -7.98 3.69
CA ILE A 9 -7.95 -7.82 4.55
C ILE A 9 -6.70 -8.37 3.85
N ASN A 10 -6.81 -9.55 3.24
CA ASN A 10 -5.70 -10.16 2.50
C ASN A 10 -5.28 -9.31 1.29
N GLU A 11 -6.23 -8.76 0.53
CA GLU A 11 -5.96 -7.82 -0.55
C GLU A 11 -5.20 -6.57 -0.05
N GLY A 12 -5.60 -6.04 1.12
CA GLY A 12 -4.91 -4.93 1.77
C GLY A 12 -3.47 -5.26 2.16
N ARG A 13 -3.22 -6.44 2.74
CA ARG A 13 -1.89 -6.93 3.09
C ARG A 13 -1.01 -7.17 1.87
N GLU A 14 -1.58 -7.79 0.83
CA GLU A 14 -0.86 -8.05 -0.40
C GLU A 14 -0.45 -6.74 -1.09
N ALA A 15 -1.35 -5.76 -1.12
CA ALA A 15 -1.02 -4.43 -1.61
C ALA A 15 0.13 -3.80 -0.81
N GLU A 16 0.04 -3.80 0.52
CA GLU A 16 1.09 -3.30 1.41
C GLU A 16 2.46 -3.96 1.13
N HIS A 17 2.48 -5.29 1.01
CA HIS A 17 3.68 -6.05 0.69
C HIS A 17 4.27 -5.65 -0.66
N ASN A 18 3.45 -5.63 -1.70
CA ASN A 18 3.86 -5.27 -3.06
C ASN A 18 4.40 -3.83 -3.13
N LEU A 19 3.76 -2.89 -2.45
CA LEU A 19 4.19 -1.50 -2.39
C LEU A 19 5.52 -1.33 -1.65
N THR A 20 5.70 -2.08 -0.57
CA THR A 20 6.96 -2.12 0.19
C THR A 20 8.10 -2.68 -0.66
N ALA A 21 7.84 -3.73 -1.43
CA ALA A 21 8.80 -4.31 -2.36
C ALA A 21 9.19 -3.31 -3.46
N ILE A 22 8.22 -2.64 -4.09
CA ILE A 22 8.45 -1.59 -5.11
C ILE A 22 9.29 -0.45 -4.54
N ARG A 23 8.92 0.07 -3.36
CA ARG A 23 9.68 1.14 -2.69
C ARG A 23 11.14 0.72 -2.48
N SER A 24 11.35 -0.49 -1.98
CA SER A 24 12.69 -1.03 -1.70
C SER A 24 13.51 -1.20 -2.98
N ALA A 25 12.89 -1.68 -4.07
CA ALA A 25 13.55 -1.84 -5.37
C ALA A 25 14.00 -0.49 -5.94
N ILE A 26 13.11 0.50 -5.98
CA ILE A 26 13.42 1.84 -6.52
C ILE A 26 14.50 2.53 -5.68
N LEU A 27 14.47 2.38 -4.35
CA LEU A 27 15.49 2.97 -3.48
C LEU A 27 16.87 2.33 -3.71
N ARG A 28 16.93 1.00 -3.90
CA ARG A 28 18.15 0.28 -4.24
C ARG A 28 18.72 0.76 -5.57
N GLU A 29 17.89 0.84 -6.60
CA GLU A 29 18.32 1.29 -7.92
C GLU A 29 18.76 2.76 -7.90
N LEU A 30 18.06 3.65 -7.19
CA LEU A 30 18.46 5.05 -7.04
C LEU A 30 19.83 5.21 -6.34
N THR A 31 20.13 4.30 -5.41
CA THR A 31 21.42 4.27 -4.71
C THR A 31 22.55 3.86 -5.67
N ASN A 32 22.29 2.89 -6.54
CA ASN A 32 23.26 2.34 -7.49
C ASN A 32 23.40 3.16 -8.78
N ALA A 33 22.41 3.99 -9.11
CA ALA A 33 22.42 4.78 -10.34
C ALA A 33 23.52 5.86 -10.30
N LYS A 34 24.58 5.67 -11.07
CA LYS A 34 25.61 6.68 -11.35
C LYS A 34 25.07 7.62 -12.45
N GLY A 35 25.26 8.93 -12.31
CA GLY A 35 24.82 9.92 -13.31
C GLY A 35 23.42 10.55 -13.09
N VAL A 36 22.61 10.06 -12.14
CA VAL A 36 21.37 10.76 -11.76
C VAL A 36 21.71 12.06 -11.03
N GLY A 37 21.37 13.20 -11.62
CA GLY A 37 21.59 14.53 -11.04
C GLY A 37 20.93 14.69 -9.66
N VAL A 38 21.56 15.47 -8.78
CA VAL A 38 21.20 15.62 -7.37
C VAL A 38 19.73 16.01 -7.17
N PHE A 39 19.23 16.97 -7.96
CA PHE A 39 17.83 17.42 -7.91
C PHE A 39 16.83 16.28 -8.20
N ARG A 40 17.12 15.43 -9.20
CA ARG A 40 16.27 14.28 -9.55
C ARG A 40 16.27 13.23 -8.44
N ARG A 41 17.43 12.99 -7.80
CA ARG A 41 17.50 12.10 -6.63
C ARG A 41 16.65 12.61 -5.47
N ILE A 42 16.71 13.91 -5.17
CA ILE A 42 15.91 14.53 -4.12
C ILE A 42 14.41 14.37 -4.41
N GLN A 43 13.99 14.61 -5.65
CA GLN A 43 12.58 14.47 -6.05
C GLN A 43 12.07 13.03 -5.90
N ILE A 44 12.85 12.04 -6.35
CA ILE A 44 12.49 10.62 -6.20
C ILE A 44 12.44 10.24 -4.72
N LYS A 45 13.43 10.66 -3.92
CA LYS A 45 13.44 10.40 -2.46
C LYS A 45 12.21 10.98 -1.77
N ARG A 46 11.80 12.22 -2.07
CA ARG A 46 10.59 12.82 -1.50
C ARG A 46 9.34 12.01 -1.83
N ARG A 47 9.19 11.55 -3.07
CA ARG A 47 8.05 10.71 -3.47
C ARG A 47 8.09 9.33 -2.81
N LEU A 48 9.27 8.75 -2.62
CA LEU A 48 9.44 7.50 -1.88
C LEU A 48 9.07 7.67 -0.40
N GLN A 49 9.36 8.82 0.22
CA GLN A 49 8.93 9.15 1.58
C GLN A 49 7.42 9.30 1.69
N GLU A 50 6.78 9.94 0.70
CA GLU A 50 5.31 10.02 0.65
C GLU A 50 4.68 8.63 0.50
N LEU A 51 5.23 7.79 -0.38
CA LEU A 51 4.79 6.41 -0.53
C LEU A 51 4.96 5.62 0.78
N ASP A 52 6.07 5.82 1.50
CA ASP A 52 6.33 5.19 2.80
C ASP A 52 5.30 5.56 3.85
N SER A 53 4.96 6.85 3.95
CA SER A 53 3.91 7.33 4.87
C SER A 53 2.57 6.67 4.58
N ARG A 54 2.21 6.48 3.30
CA ARG A 54 0.95 5.85 2.90
C ARG A 54 0.95 4.33 3.10
N ILE A 55 2.09 3.67 2.90
CA ILE A 55 2.25 2.25 3.26
C ILE A 55 2.04 2.06 4.76
N ASN A 56 2.62 2.93 5.60
CA ASN A 56 2.44 2.88 7.05
C ASN A 56 0.98 3.12 7.46
N GLU A 57 0.29 4.05 6.80
CA GLU A 57 -1.14 4.28 7.01
C GLU A 57 -1.98 3.04 6.64
N LEU A 58 -1.69 2.42 5.49
CA LEU A 58 -2.34 1.19 5.05
C LEU A 58 -2.07 0.03 6.03
N HIS A 59 -0.84 -0.11 6.51
CA HIS A 59 -0.45 -1.10 7.53
C HIS A 59 -1.30 -0.95 8.79
N GLY A 60 -1.42 0.27 9.33
CA GLY A 60 -2.26 0.54 10.50
C GLY A 60 -3.72 0.18 10.28
N LYS A 61 -4.28 0.45 9.08
CA LYS A 61 -5.67 0.11 8.75
C LYS A 61 -5.90 -1.38 8.50
N ASN A 62 -4.92 -2.10 7.97
CA ASN A 62 -4.95 -3.56 7.88
C ASN A 62 -4.98 -4.18 9.29
N GLN A 63 -4.10 -3.74 10.19
CA GLN A 63 -4.09 -4.20 11.58
C GLN A 63 -5.42 -3.89 12.30
N GLU A 64 -5.97 -2.70 12.09
CA GLU A 64 -7.27 -2.32 12.66
C GLU A 64 -8.41 -3.23 12.16
N ALA A 65 -8.45 -3.53 10.87
CA ALA A 65 -9.45 -4.43 10.28
C ALA A 65 -9.36 -5.85 10.87
N GLU A 66 -8.15 -6.37 11.00
CA GLU A 66 -7.89 -7.69 11.59
C GLU A 66 -8.29 -7.76 13.05
N LEU A 67 -7.95 -6.73 13.82
CA LEU A 67 -8.31 -6.67 15.23
C LEU A 67 -9.83 -6.69 15.37
N LYS A 68 -10.56 -5.86 14.62
CA LYS A 68 -12.03 -5.85 14.65
C LYS A 68 -12.62 -7.22 14.30
N LEU A 69 -12.09 -7.89 13.27
CA LEU A 69 -12.55 -9.23 12.89
C LEU A 69 -12.25 -10.26 13.98
N ARG A 70 -11.04 -10.24 14.57
CA ARG A 70 -10.64 -11.15 15.64
C ARG A 70 -11.49 -10.94 16.89
N THR A 71 -11.75 -9.69 17.28
CA THR A 71 -12.63 -9.34 18.40
C THR A 71 -14.05 -9.83 18.14
N PHE A 72 -14.56 -9.71 16.92
CA PHE A 72 -15.86 -10.26 16.55
C PHE A 72 -15.90 -11.79 16.71
N ILE A 73 -14.92 -12.51 16.15
CA ILE A 73 -14.85 -13.98 16.24
C ILE A 73 -14.77 -14.43 17.70
N GLY A 74 -13.86 -13.84 18.49
CA GLY A 74 -13.74 -14.16 19.92
C GLY A 74 -15.00 -13.80 20.73
N GLY A 75 -15.73 -12.74 20.32
CA GLY A 75 -17.02 -12.39 20.91
C GLY A 75 -18.12 -13.43 20.63
N VAL A 76 -18.12 -14.02 19.43
CA VAL A 76 -19.03 -15.12 19.08
C VAL A 76 -18.65 -16.40 19.82
N GLU A 77 -17.37 -16.77 19.81
CA GLU A 77 -16.87 -18.00 20.45
C GLU A 77 -17.06 -17.99 21.98
N SER A 78 -16.82 -16.85 22.62
CA SER A 78 -17.09 -16.68 24.06
C SER A 78 -18.58 -16.56 24.42
N GLY A 79 -19.46 -16.53 23.41
CA GLY A 79 -20.89 -16.31 23.59
C GLY A 79 -21.22 -14.93 24.14
N LYS A 80 -20.36 -13.92 24.01
CA LYS A 80 -20.71 -12.51 24.28
C LYS A 80 -21.64 -11.95 23.20
N ILE A 81 -21.48 -12.41 21.97
CA ILE A 81 -22.35 -12.10 20.84
C ILE A 81 -23.21 -13.34 20.58
N ARG A 82 -24.45 -13.32 21.07
CA ARG A 82 -25.42 -14.40 20.88
C ARG A 82 -26.53 -14.03 19.91
N ASP A 83 -26.83 -12.74 19.84
CA ASP A 83 -27.89 -12.24 18.97
C ASP A 83 -27.41 -12.13 17.52
N ARG A 84 -28.20 -12.72 16.61
CA ARG A 84 -27.89 -12.71 15.17
C ARG A 84 -27.96 -11.30 14.58
N ARG A 85 -28.85 -10.41 15.08
CA ARG A 85 -28.94 -9.04 14.56
C ARG A 85 -27.70 -8.23 14.96
N GLN A 86 -27.29 -8.35 16.22
CA GLN A 86 -26.04 -7.78 16.73
C GLN A 86 -24.83 -8.28 15.94
N ALA A 87 -24.73 -9.61 15.73
CA ALA A 87 -23.63 -10.18 14.97
C ALA A 87 -23.56 -9.65 13.53
N ARG A 88 -24.72 -9.52 12.87
CA ARG A 88 -24.81 -8.99 11.51
C ARG A 88 -24.40 -7.51 11.44
N SER A 89 -24.90 -6.69 12.37
CA SER A 89 -24.54 -5.27 12.46
C SER A 89 -23.03 -5.06 12.63
N ILE A 90 -22.38 -5.85 13.49
CA ILE A 90 -20.93 -5.78 13.68
C ILE A 90 -20.19 -6.18 12.40
N LEU A 91 -20.60 -7.27 11.74
CA LEU A 91 -19.98 -7.72 10.50
C LEU A 91 -20.18 -6.71 9.36
N ASP A 92 -21.34 -6.07 9.26
CA ASP A 92 -21.60 -5.03 8.25
C ASP A 92 -20.69 -3.82 8.48
N ASN A 93 -20.49 -3.39 9.73
CA ASN A 93 -19.55 -2.33 10.08
C ASN A 93 -18.10 -2.67 9.68
N ILE A 94 -17.66 -3.90 9.95
CA ILE A 94 -16.31 -4.36 9.56
C ILE A 94 -16.19 -4.42 8.03
N TYR A 95 -17.21 -4.92 7.35
CA TYR A 95 -17.26 -4.97 5.89
C TYR A 95 -17.17 -3.57 5.27
N HIS A 96 -17.95 -2.61 5.77
CA HIS A 96 -17.91 -1.23 5.32
C HIS A 96 -16.54 -0.59 5.57
N PHE A 97 -15.93 -0.82 6.73
CA PHE A 97 -14.58 -0.34 7.02
C PHE A 97 -13.56 -0.84 5.99
N CYS A 98 -13.57 -2.15 5.70
CA CYS A 98 -12.67 -2.73 4.70
C CYS A 98 -12.96 -2.19 3.29
N GLY A 99 -14.24 -2.11 2.92
CA GLY A 99 -14.68 -1.66 1.60
C GLY A 99 -14.46 -0.17 1.32
N THR A 100 -14.32 0.66 2.36
CA THR A 100 -14.18 2.11 2.21
C THR A 100 -12.78 2.59 2.58
N VAL A 101 -12.31 2.30 3.78
CA VAL A 101 -11.05 2.85 4.30
C VAL A 101 -9.85 2.11 3.70
N VAL A 102 -9.79 0.79 3.88
CA VAL A 102 -8.67 -0.03 3.38
C VAL A 102 -8.61 0.04 1.85
N ALA A 103 -9.74 -0.17 1.16
CA ALA A 103 -9.79 -0.13 -0.29
C ALA A 103 -9.34 1.21 -0.89
N LYS A 104 -9.76 2.35 -0.31
CA LYS A 104 -9.31 3.67 -0.77
C LYS A 104 -7.80 3.85 -0.60
N LEU A 105 -7.25 3.43 0.54
CA LEU A 105 -5.80 3.52 0.77
C LEU A 105 -5.01 2.65 -0.21
N VAL A 106 -5.49 1.43 -0.52
CA VAL A 106 -4.88 0.58 -1.55
C VAL A 106 -4.85 1.30 -2.90
N VAL A 107 -5.95 1.93 -3.32
CA VAL A 107 -6.00 2.70 -4.59
C VAL A 107 -5.03 3.86 -4.57
N LEU A 108 -5.00 4.65 -3.50
CA LEU A 108 -4.10 5.80 -3.35
C LEU A 108 -2.63 5.37 -3.39
N CYS A 109 -2.28 4.32 -2.67
CA CYS A 109 -0.91 3.82 -2.65
C CYS A 109 -0.48 3.27 -4.02
N ARG A 110 -1.37 2.56 -4.73
CA ARG A 110 -1.11 2.09 -6.11
C ARG A 110 -0.91 3.26 -7.07
N GLY A 111 -1.73 4.31 -6.96
CA GLY A 111 -1.57 5.54 -7.73
C GLY A 111 -0.23 6.23 -7.50
N LEU A 112 0.18 6.36 -6.23
CA LEU A 112 1.48 6.93 -5.86
C LEU A 112 2.64 6.06 -6.34
N ALA A 113 2.57 4.74 -6.18
CA ALA A 113 3.59 3.83 -6.69
C ALA A 113 3.74 3.95 -8.21
N GLY A 114 2.63 4.00 -8.96
CA GLY A 114 2.64 4.26 -10.39
C GLY A 114 3.29 5.62 -10.73
N ALA A 115 3.00 6.66 -9.97
CA ALA A 115 3.61 7.98 -10.15
C ALA A 115 5.12 7.98 -9.85
N VAL A 116 5.57 7.22 -8.85
CA VAL A 116 7.01 7.04 -8.53
C VAL A 116 7.70 6.27 -9.65
N ILE A 117 7.13 5.15 -10.10
CA ILE A 117 7.65 4.33 -11.20
C ILE A 117 7.77 5.16 -12.49
N ASN A 118 6.77 5.97 -12.82
CA ASN A 118 6.80 6.82 -14.00
C ASN A 118 7.91 7.87 -13.97
N VAL A 119 8.12 8.52 -12.82
CA VAL A 119 9.24 9.46 -12.66
C VAL A 119 10.57 8.72 -12.76
N TYR A 120 10.70 7.61 -12.06
CA TYR A 120 11.89 6.77 -12.10
C TYR A 120 12.25 6.34 -13.54
N ARG A 121 11.27 5.83 -14.30
CA ARG A 121 11.43 5.42 -15.70
C ARG A 121 11.90 6.58 -16.58
N ARG A 122 11.29 7.77 -16.47
CA ARG A 122 11.73 8.96 -17.24
C ARG A 122 13.15 9.37 -16.90
N VAL A 123 13.56 9.22 -15.64
CA VAL A 123 14.90 9.59 -15.21
C VAL A 123 15.95 8.62 -15.73
N ILE A 124 15.68 7.31 -15.72
CA ILE A 124 16.59 6.27 -16.23
C ILE A 124 16.66 6.29 -17.76
N LEU A 125 15.52 6.30 -18.44
CA LEU A 125 15.48 6.32 -19.92
C LEU A 125 16.02 7.63 -20.47
N GLY A 126 15.68 8.77 -19.87
CA GLY A 126 16.24 10.06 -20.27
C GLY A 126 17.74 10.22 -19.99
N LEU A 127 18.35 9.36 -19.16
CA LEU A 127 19.80 9.27 -19.02
C LEU A 127 20.42 8.40 -20.14
N ALA A 128 19.74 7.33 -20.55
CA ALA A 128 20.20 6.50 -21.66
C ALA A 128 20.22 7.29 -22.98
N ASP A 129 19.18 8.08 -23.26
CA ASP A 129 19.10 8.94 -24.45
C ASP A 129 20.17 10.04 -24.43
N ALA A 130 20.43 10.64 -23.27
CA ALA A 130 21.47 11.66 -23.13
C ALA A 130 22.89 11.09 -23.30
N ILE A 131 23.12 9.83 -22.93
CA ILE A 131 24.42 9.16 -23.13
C ILE A 131 24.60 8.75 -24.60
N HIS A 132 23.54 8.29 -25.28
CA HIS A 132 23.60 8.01 -26.72
C HIS A 132 23.83 9.25 -27.58
N GLY A 133 23.24 10.41 -27.22
CA GLY A 133 23.47 11.67 -27.93
C GLY A 133 24.84 12.32 -27.68
N ILE A 134 25.64 11.81 -26.75
CA ILE A 134 27.01 12.27 -26.47
C ILE A 134 28.06 11.34 -27.10
N LEU A 135 27.70 10.09 -27.39
CA LEU A 135 28.59 9.07 -27.96
C LEU A 135 28.36 8.78 -29.46
N GLY A 136 27.38 9.44 -30.08
CA GLY A 136 27.16 9.45 -31.54
C GLY A 136 27.46 10.83 -32.12
#